data_AF-A0A6P6Y9R7-F1
#
_entry.id   AF-A0A6P6Y9R7-F1
#
_cell.length_a   1.000
_cell.length_b   1.000
_cell.length_c   1.000
_cell.angle_alpha   90.00
_cell.angle_beta   90.00
_cell.angle_gamma   90.00
#
_symmetry.space_group_name_H-M   'P 1'
#
loop_
_entity.id
_entity.type
_entity.pdbx_description
1 polymer ?
#
loop_
_entity_poly.entity_id
_entity_poly.type
_entity_poly.pdbx_seq_one_letter_code
_entity_poly.pdbx_strand_id
1 'polypeptide(L)'
;VDEKVMMNFLFLLQSKYRKNAYHSSVHGAMVAHHSLCILQCYNSAQVFCKEIVLALVIAALGHDVGHPAQNNLFHINTNSLLARMYQDKSVLENYHAFLTLRVALISAESNIFQKLPEEIYRFLRRCIIEFILATDIQNHFDILGSFRLKRSREEFDFRKNIVDQIQVAKMCIKAADLSHSFVKWEHHYEWSVRVSREFYDQGDIESVLGFE
;
A
#
# COMPACT_ATOMS: atom_id res chain seq x y z
N VAL A 1 8.34 -1.83 -20.01
CA VAL A 1 8.33 -3.26 -19.60
C VAL A 1 7.63 -4.04 -20.69
N ASP A 2 8.04 -5.29 -20.97
CA ASP A 2 7.32 -6.15 -21.92
C ASP A 2 5.92 -6.47 -21.37
N GLU A 3 4.91 -6.48 -22.23
CA GLU A 3 3.51 -6.69 -21.82
C GLU A 3 3.32 -8.03 -21.11
N LYS A 4 3.97 -9.11 -21.58
CA LYS A 4 3.89 -10.43 -20.97
C LYS A 4 4.50 -10.42 -19.56
N VAL A 5 5.62 -9.73 -19.38
CA VAL A 5 6.27 -9.59 -18.06
C VAL A 5 5.37 -8.83 -17.08
N MET A 6 4.72 -7.77 -17.55
CA MET A 6 3.78 -7.00 -16.73
C MET A 6 2.55 -7.84 -16.35
N MET A 7 1.95 -8.56 -17.31
CA MET A 7 0.80 -9.43 -17.05
C MET A 7 1.14 -10.56 -16.07
N ASN A 8 2.31 -11.18 -16.20
CA ASN A 8 2.78 -12.20 -15.26
C ASN A 8 2.97 -11.63 -13.86
N PHE A 9 3.57 -10.45 -13.71
CA PHE A 9 3.68 -9.77 -12.42
C PHE A 9 2.31 -9.53 -11.79
N LEU A 10 1.36 -8.96 -12.54
CA LEU A 10 0.02 -8.66 -12.04
C LEU A 10 -0.74 -9.94 -11.64
N PHE A 11 -0.66 -10.99 -12.46
CA PHE A 11 -1.29 -12.28 -12.16
C PHE A 11 -0.71 -12.90 -10.89
N LEU A 12 0.61 -12.93 -10.76
CA LEU A 12 1.28 -13.44 -9.57
C LEU A 12 0.93 -12.62 -8.34
N LEU A 13 0.92 -11.29 -8.42
CA LEU A 13 0.55 -10.41 -7.31
C LEU A 13 -0.90 -10.67 -6.88
N GLN A 14 -1.84 -10.71 -7.83
CA GLN A 14 -3.25 -11.02 -7.57
C GLN A 14 -3.40 -12.39 -6.89
N SER A 15 -2.67 -13.42 -7.35
CA SER A 15 -2.73 -14.78 -6.78
C SER A 15 -2.26 -14.87 -5.33
N LYS A 16 -1.53 -13.85 -4.84
CA LYS A 16 -1.09 -13.77 -3.44
C LYS A 16 -2.09 -13.07 -2.54
N TYR A 17 -3.07 -12.35 -3.08
CA TYR A 17 -4.20 -11.89 -2.28
C TYR A 17 -5.05 -13.07 -1.84
N ARG A 18 -5.42 -13.08 -0.56
CA ARG A 18 -6.36 -14.05 0.01
C ARG A 18 -7.79 -13.66 -0.35
N LYS A 19 -8.70 -14.63 -0.25
CA LYS A 19 -10.14 -14.41 -0.48
C LYS A 19 -10.79 -13.78 0.76
N ASN A 20 -10.35 -12.58 1.12
CA ASN A 20 -10.90 -11.83 2.24
C ASN A 20 -12.06 -10.94 1.75
N ALA A 21 -12.91 -10.47 2.68
CA ALA A 21 -14.08 -9.68 2.32
C ALA A 21 -13.71 -8.23 1.90
N TYR A 22 -12.77 -7.63 2.63
CA TYR A 22 -12.23 -6.28 2.46
C TYR A 22 -10.81 -6.33 1.88
N HIS A 23 -9.79 -6.79 2.63
CA HIS A 23 -8.36 -6.76 2.26
C HIS A 23 -8.06 -7.80 1.16
N SER A 24 -8.53 -7.51 -0.06
CA SER A 24 -8.60 -8.39 -1.22
C SER A 24 -7.94 -7.74 -2.44
N SER A 25 -7.74 -8.50 -3.52
CA SER A 25 -7.18 -7.94 -4.76
C SER A 25 -8.04 -6.83 -5.37
N VAL A 26 -9.35 -6.83 -5.10
CA VAL A 26 -10.26 -5.75 -5.52
C VAL A 26 -9.95 -4.46 -4.75
N HIS A 27 -9.68 -4.56 -3.44
CA HIS A 27 -9.26 -3.43 -2.63
C HIS A 27 -7.93 -2.86 -3.13
N GLY A 28 -6.91 -3.70 -3.32
CA GLY A 28 -5.62 -3.26 -3.89
C GLY A 28 -5.75 -2.57 -5.26
N ALA A 29 -6.63 -3.08 -6.14
CA ALA A 29 -6.92 -2.44 -7.43
C ALA A 29 -7.61 -1.07 -7.28
N MET A 30 -8.57 -0.96 -6.35
CA MET A 30 -9.24 0.30 -6.03
C MET A 30 -8.26 1.35 -5.51
N VAL A 31 -7.40 0.97 -4.56
CA VAL A 31 -6.38 1.88 -3.99
C VAL A 31 -5.40 2.35 -5.06
N ALA A 32 -4.98 1.45 -5.98
CA ALA A 32 -4.12 1.84 -7.10
C ALA A 32 -4.82 2.82 -8.06
N HIS A 33 -6.07 2.56 -8.41
CA HIS A 33 -6.87 3.44 -9.26
C HIS A 33 -7.07 4.82 -8.62
N HIS A 34 -7.55 4.86 -7.38
CA HIS A 34 -7.82 6.11 -6.66
C HIS A 34 -6.54 6.89 -6.36
N SER A 35 -5.40 6.23 -6.10
CA SER A 35 -4.10 6.90 -5.96
C SER A 35 -3.75 7.72 -7.20
N LEU A 36 -3.98 7.14 -8.39
CA LEU A 36 -3.76 7.82 -9.67
C LEU A 36 -4.79 8.92 -9.92
N CYS A 37 -6.08 8.68 -9.64
CA CYS A 37 -7.12 9.69 -9.78
C CYS A 37 -6.83 10.92 -8.90
N ILE A 38 -6.46 10.71 -7.64
CA ILE A 38 -6.07 11.79 -6.72
C ILE A 38 -4.90 12.58 -7.32
N LEU A 39 -3.86 11.90 -7.81
CA LEU A 39 -2.71 12.56 -8.42
C LEU A 39 -3.07 13.36 -9.69
N GLN A 40 -4.01 12.86 -10.49
CA GLN A 40 -4.51 13.51 -11.70
C GLN A 40 -5.39 14.73 -11.40
N CYS A 41 -6.24 14.68 -10.36
CA CYS A 41 -7.11 15.79 -9.96
C CYS A 41 -6.34 17.08 -9.66
N TYR A 42 -5.08 16.98 -9.21
CA TYR A 42 -4.23 18.15 -8.96
C TYR A 42 -3.43 18.61 -10.18
N ASN A 43 -3.74 18.12 -11.39
CA ASN A 43 -2.94 18.24 -12.62
C ASN A 43 -1.44 17.95 -12.37
N SER A 44 -1.16 17.12 -11.37
CA SER A 44 0.18 16.95 -10.80
C SER A 44 0.87 15.76 -11.42
N ALA A 45 0.12 14.79 -11.94
CA ALA A 45 0.67 13.61 -12.62
C ALA A 45 1.64 13.96 -13.77
N GLN A 46 1.43 15.07 -14.48
CA GLN A 46 2.33 15.51 -15.56
C GLN A 46 3.66 16.09 -15.06
N VAL A 47 3.70 16.51 -13.79
CA VAL A 47 4.86 17.15 -13.16
C VAL A 47 5.67 16.16 -12.32
N PHE A 48 5.06 15.03 -11.95
CA PHE A 48 5.71 14.01 -11.14
C PHE A 48 6.75 13.24 -11.95
N CYS A 49 7.85 12.93 -11.27
CA CYS A 49 8.84 11.96 -11.71
C CYS A 49 8.14 10.62 -12.00
N LYS A 50 8.38 10.07 -13.19
CA LYS A 50 7.69 8.86 -13.69
C LYS A 50 7.97 7.66 -12.79
N GLU A 51 9.17 7.61 -12.21
CA GLU A 51 9.59 6.59 -11.26
C GLU A 51 8.76 6.67 -9.96
N ILE A 52 8.44 7.86 -9.46
CA ILE A 52 7.57 8.01 -8.28
C ILE A 52 6.16 7.52 -8.60
N VAL A 53 5.61 7.88 -9.76
CA VAL A 53 4.27 7.42 -10.18
C VAL A 53 4.25 5.89 -10.32
N LEU A 54 5.29 5.31 -10.92
CA LEU A 54 5.43 3.85 -11.03
C LEU A 54 5.51 3.18 -9.66
N ALA A 55 6.34 3.70 -8.76
CA ALA A 55 6.45 3.19 -7.39
C ALA A 55 5.13 3.29 -6.63
N LEU A 56 4.38 4.39 -6.79
CA LEU A 56 3.06 4.59 -6.17
C LEU A 56 2.06 3.53 -6.64
N VAL A 57 1.99 3.27 -7.95
CA VAL A 57 1.09 2.24 -8.50
C VAL A 57 1.46 0.84 -8.02
N ILE A 58 2.76 0.49 -8.04
CA ILE A 58 3.21 -0.83 -7.56
C ILE A 58 2.93 -0.98 -6.06
N ALA A 59 3.21 0.06 -5.27
CA ALA A 59 2.92 0.07 -3.84
C ALA A 59 1.42 -0.11 -3.58
N ALA A 60 0.56 0.68 -4.22
CA ALA A 60 -0.88 0.61 -4.03
C ALA A 60 -1.47 -0.76 -4.42
N LEU A 61 -1.01 -1.35 -5.53
CA LEU A 61 -1.43 -2.71 -5.93
C LEU A 61 -0.99 -3.78 -4.92
N GLY A 62 0.12 -3.56 -4.23
CA GLY A 62 0.75 -4.53 -3.34
C GLY A 62 0.57 -4.25 -1.84
N HIS A 63 -0.05 -3.14 -1.45
CA HIS A 63 0.01 -2.66 -0.06
C HIS A 63 -0.64 -3.61 0.96
N ASP A 64 -1.55 -4.48 0.51
CA ASP A 64 -2.25 -5.51 1.31
C ASP A 64 -2.02 -6.94 0.80
N VAL A 65 -1.02 -7.15 -0.08
CA VAL A 65 -0.84 -8.48 -0.68
C VAL A 65 -0.54 -9.52 0.38
N GLY A 66 -1.29 -10.63 0.39
CA GLY A 66 -1.15 -11.69 1.38
C GLY A 66 -1.83 -11.44 2.73
N HIS A 67 -2.57 -10.33 2.89
CA HIS A 67 -3.25 -9.95 4.13
C HIS A 67 -4.05 -11.13 4.72
N PRO A 68 -3.86 -11.46 6.02
CA PRO A 68 -4.48 -12.62 6.63
C PRO A 68 -5.90 -12.36 7.16
N ALA A 69 -6.41 -11.13 7.00
CA ALA A 69 -7.65 -10.61 7.57
C ALA A 69 -7.62 -10.50 9.10
N GLN A 70 -6.42 -10.36 9.67
CA GLN A 70 -6.23 -9.94 11.05
C GLN A 70 -5.34 -8.71 11.06
N ASN A 71 -5.50 -7.84 12.07
CA ASN A 71 -4.73 -6.61 12.20
C ASN A 71 -3.34 -6.82 12.86
N ASN A 72 -2.51 -5.78 12.86
CA ASN A 72 -1.18 -5.81 13.48
C ASN A 72 -1.23 -6.20 14.98
N LEU A 73 -2.24 -5.72 15.73
CA LEU A 73 -2.37 -6.00 17.16
C LEU A 73 -2.64 -7.48 17.45
N PHE A 74 -3.49 -8.13 16.66
CA PHE A 74 -3.70 -9.58 16.72
C PHE A 74 -2.36 -10.31 16.58
N HIS A 75 -1.58 -9.98 15.55
CA HIS A 75 -0.29 -10.62 15.31
C HIS A 75 0.70 -10.48 16.46
N ILE A 76 0.70 -9.32 17.12
CA ILE A 76 1.54 -9.01 18.29
C ILE A 76 1.04 -9.81 19.50
N ASN A 77 -0.25 -9.74 19.81
CA ASN A 77 -0.87 -10.42 20.96
C ASN A 77 -0.73 -11.94 20.88
N THR A 78 -0.83 -12.52 19.68
CA THR A 78 -0.63 -13.96 19.48
C THR A 78 0.85 -14.37 19.31
N ASN A 79 1.81 -13.44 19.44
CA ASN A 79 3.24 -13.68 19.22
C ASN A 79 3.53 -14.42 17.89
N SER A 80 2.84 -14.00 16.83
CA SER A 80 2.92 -14.67 15.52
C SER A 80 4.33 -14.63 14.94
N LEU A 81 4.62 -15.49 13.95
CA LEU A 81 5.93 -15.48 13.28
C LEU A 81 6.22 -14.13 12.61
N LEU A 82 5.21 -13.48 12.03
CA LEU A 82 5.37 -12.16 11.40
C LEU A 82 5.72 -11.09 12.44
N ALA A 83 5.02 -11.07 13.58
CA ALA A 83 5.28 -10.12 14.66
C ALA A 83 6.72 -10.26 15.18
N ARG A 84 7.18 -11.49 15.42
CA ARG A 84 8.58 -11.76 15.80
C ARG A 84 9.59 -11.36 14.73
N MET A 85 9.29 -11.63 13.45
CA MET A 85 10.17 -11.30 12.33
C MET A 85 10.37 -9.78 12.17
N TYR A 86 9.29 -9.01 12.32
CA TYR A 86 9.30 -7.56 12.17
C TYR A 86 9.36 -6.79 13.49
N GLN A 87 9.60 -7.49 14.60
CA GLN A 87 9.79 -6.92 15.93
C GLN A 87 8.66 -5.96 16.31
N ASP A 88 7.42 -6.40 16.05
CA ASP A 88 6.16 -5.69 16.35
C ASP A 88 5.99 -4.34 15.64
N LYS A 89 6.84 -4.00 14.66
CA LYS A 89 6.79 -2.73 13.93
C LYS A 89 6.19 -2.91 12.55
N SER A 90 5.03 -2.27 12.30
CA SER A 90 4.33 -2.30 11.01
C SER A 90 4.34 -3.70 10.39
N VAL A 91 3.85 -4.66 11.16
CA VAL A 91 4.10 -6.10 10.96
C VAL A 91 3.59 -6.55 9.60
N LEU A 92 2.36 -6.16 9.27
CA LEU A 92 1.70 -6.49 8.02
C LEU A 92 2.27 -5.67 6.86
N GLU A 93 2.52 -4.38 7.04
CA GLU A 93 3.03 -3.53 5.97
C GLU A 93 4.44 -3.95 5.53
N ASN A 94 5.29 -4.38 6.47
CA ASN A 94 6.58 -4.99 6.14
C ASN A 94 6.42 -6.32 5.37
N TYR A 95 5.42 -7.14 5.75
CA TYR A 95 5.11 -8.38 5.05
C TYR A 95 4.60 -8.13 3.61
N HIS A 96 3.72 -7.14 3.42
CA HIS A 96 3.19 -6.73 2.13
C HIS A 96 4.28 -6.18 1.21
N ALA A 97 5.17 -5.34 1.75
CA ALA A 97 6.33 -4.83 1.01
C ALA A 97 7.28 -5.96 0.59
N PHE A 98 7.55 -6.92 1.49
CA PHE A 98 8.33 -8.11 1.17
C PHE A 98 7.70 -8.91 0.03
N LEU A 99 6.42 -9.25 0.12
CA LEU A 99 5.72 -10.05 -0.88
C LEU A 99 5.65 -9.35 -2.24
N THR A 100 5.34 -8.05 -2.26
CA THR A 100 5.27 -7.24 -3.47
C THR A 100 6.58 -7.28 -4.25
N LEU A 101 7.70 -7.04 -3.55
CA LEU A 101 9.03 -7.10 -4.14
C LEU A 101 9.43 -8.52 -4.50
N ARG A 102 9.07 -9.52 -3.68
CA ARG A 102 9.38 -10.92 -3.96
C ARG A 102 8.69 -11.42 -5.21
N VAL A 103 7.42 -11.05 -5.44
CA VAL A 103 6.67 -11.40 -6.66
C VAL A 103 7.32 -10.80 -7.89
N ALA A 104 7.72 -9.52 -7.84
CA ALA A 104 8.45 -8.91 -8.96
C ALA A 104 9.76 -9.66 -9.26
N LEU A 105 10.46 -10.15 -8.23
CA LEU A 105 11.80 -10.72 -8.38
C LEU A 105 11.83 -12.26 -8.37
N ILE A 106 10.69 -12.93 -8.52
CA ILE A 106 10.64 -14.40 -8.43
C ILE A 106 11.24 -15.08 -9.66
N SER A 107 11.06 -14.51 -10.85
CA SER A 107 11.66 -14.99 -12.10
C SER A 107 11.87 -13.83 -13.09
N ALA A 108 12.60 -14.08 -14.18
CA ALA A 108 12.80 -13.06 -15.23
C ALA A 108 11.48 -12.67 -15.90
N GLU A 109 10.54 -13.61 -16.00
CA GLU A 109 9.23 -13.46 -16.63
C GLU A 109 8.25 -12.62 -15.81
N SER A 110 8.56 -12.28 -14.55
CA SER A 110 7.77 -11.36 -13.71
C SER A 110 8.55 -10.10 -13.30
N ASN A 111 9.82 -10.00 -13.70
CA ASN A 111 10.71 -8.93 -13.27
C ASN A 111 10.49 -7.65 -14.05
N ILE A 112 9.52 -6.86 -13.58
CA ILE A 112 9.20 -5.53 -14.08
C ILE A 112 10.36 -4.51 -13.93
N PHE A 113 11.39 -4.83 -13.16
CA PHE A 113 12.59 -4.00 -12.95
C PHE A 113 13.80 -4.44 -13.79
N GLN A 114 13.72 -5.57 -14.51
CA GLN A 114 14.88 -6.23 -15.13
C GLN A 114 15.71 -5.34 -16.05
N LYS A 115 15.06 -4.41 -16.78
CA LYS A 115 15.70 -3.52 -17.75
C LYS A 115 16.05 -2.13 -17.18
N LEU A 116 15.82 -1.90 -15.89
CA LEU A 116 16.09 -0.62 -15.27
C LEU A 116 17.57 -0.53 -14.84
N PRO A 117 18.19 0.66 -14.94
CA PRO A 117 19.46 0.90 -14.28
C PRO A 117 19.36 0.63 -12.77
N GLU A 118 20.44 0.12 -12.18
CA GLU A 118 20.50 -0.26 -10.77
C GLU A 118 20.11 0.90 -9.84
N GLU A 119 20.53 2.13 -10.14
CA GLU A 119 20.18 3.33 -9.37
C GLU A 119 18.67 3.59 -9.36
N ILE A 120 18.01 3.44 -10.51
CA ILE A 120 16.56 3.62 -10.64
C ILE A 120 15.82 2.50 -9.90
N TYR A 121 16.27 1.25 -10.00
CA TYR A 121 15.69 0.16 -9.23
C TYR A 121 15.80 0.40 -7.72
N ARG A 122 16.97 0.83 -7.22
CA ARG A 122 17.14 1.17 -5.79
C ARG A 122 16.20 2.30 -5.35
N PHE A 123 16.05 3.33 -6.18
CA PHE A 123 15.11 4.42 -5.93
C PHE A 123 13.66 3.93 -5.86
N LEU A 124 13.22 3.16 -6.86
CA LEU A 124 11.88 2.56 -6.90
C LEU A 124 11.61 1.67 -5.71
N ARG A 125 12.54 0.76 -5.39
CA ARG A 125 12.44 -0.16 -4.25
C ARG A 125 12.24 0.62 -2.96
N ARG A 126 13.03 1.69 -2.73
CA ARG A 126 12.89 2.54 -1.55
C ARG A 126 11.51 3.19 -1.51
N CYS A 127 11.05 3.78 -2.62
CA CYS A 127 9.75 4.45 -2.67
C CYS A 127 8.60 3.47 -2.42
N ILE A 128 8.63 2.27 -3.04
CA ILE A 128 7.62 1.23 -2.85
C ILE A 128 7.51 0.85 -1.37
N ILE A 129 8.64 0.57 -0.72
CA ILE A 129 8.67 0.24 0.72
C ILE A 129 8.13 1.42 1.54
N GLU A 130 8.59 2.64 1.27
CA GLU A 130 8.16 3.84 2.00
C GLU A 130 6.66 4.11 1.86
N PHE A 131 6.08 3.84 0.70
CA PHE A 131 4.64 4.01 0.45
C PHE A 131 3.79 2.93 1.10
N ILE A 132 4.20 1.66 1.04
CA ILE A 132 3.49 0.57 1.72
C ILE A 132 3.57 0.75 3.24
N LEU A 133 4.74 1.02 3.81
CA LEU A 133 4.85 1.27 5.26
C LEU A 133 4.05 2.49 5.72
N ALA A 134 3.79 3.44 4.83
CA ALA A 134 2.97 4.59 5.15
C ALA A 134 1.47 4.27 5.26
N THR A 135 0.98 3.12 4.79
CA THR A 135 -0.43 2.74 4.95
C THR A 135 -0.76 2.31 6.37
N ASP A 136 0.25 1.92 7.18
CA ASP A 136 0.07 1.62 8.60
C ASP A 136 -0.64 2.77 9.31
N ILE A 137 -1.83 2.46 9.84
CA ILE A 137 -2.71 3.43 10.49
C ILE A 137 -2.12 3.91 11.83
N GLN A 138 -1.28 3.12 12.50
CA GLN A 138 -0.61 3.53 13.74
C GLN A 138 0.27 4.77 13.51
N ASN A 139 0.88 4.87 12.33
CA ASN A 139 1.76 5.98 11.94
C ASN A 139 1.00 7.17 11.32
N HIS A 140 -0.34 7.11 11.23
CA HIS A 140 -1.13 8.10 10.47
C HIS A 140 -0.89 9.53 10.91
N PHE A 141 -1.02 9.82 12.22
CA PHE A 141 -0.93 11.18 12.74
C PHE A 141 0.48 11.76 12.65
N ASP A 142 1.51 10.93 12.86
CA ASP A 142 2.91 11.36 12.75
C ASP A 142 3.26 11.73 11.31
N ILE A 143 2.89 10.88 10.34
CA ILE A 143 3.11 11.15 8.92
C ILE A 143 2.34 12.41 8.50
N LEU A 144 1.08 12.55 8.90
CA LEU A 144 0.26 13.71 8.55
C LEU A 144 0.80 15.00 9.18
N GLY A 145 1.24 14.95 10.44
CA GLY A 145 1.86 16.08 11.13
C GLY A 145 3.14 16.54 10.44
N SER A 146 4.03 15.61 10.12
CA SER A 146 5.27 15.88 9.37
C SER A 146 4.97 16.49 7.99
N PHE A 147 3.98 15.95 7.27
CA PHE A 147 3.56 16.49 5.98
C PHE A 147 3.01 17.91 6.11
N ARG A 148 2.14 18.19 7.10
CA ARG A 148 1.58 19.52 7.33
C ARG A 148 2.66 20.56 7.62
N LEU A 149 3.61 20.22 8.50
CA LEU A 149 4.74 21.08 8.83
C LEU A 149 5.62 21.35 7.60
N LYS A 150 5.84 20.35 6.76
CA LYS A 150 6.63 20.50 5.55
C LYS A 150 5.89 21.36 4.51
N ARG A 151 4.58 21.13 4.32
CA ARG A 151 3.73 21.89 3.40
C ARG A 151 3.60 23.37 3.78
N SER A 152 3.72 23.71 5.06
CA SER A 152 3.63 25.10 5.53
C SER A 152 4.91 25.92 5.29
N ARG A 153 6.00 25.29 4.82
CA ARG A 153 7.26 25.99 4.53
C ARG A 153 7.21 26.61 3.14
N GLU A 154 7.83 27.78 2.99
CA GLU A 154 7.89 28.49 1.70
C GLU A 154 8.68 27.70 0.64
N GLU A 155 9.62 26.85 1.05
CA GLU A 155 10.43 26.05 0.11
C GLU A 155 9.70 24.79 -0.41
N PHE A 156 8.48 24.51 0.07
CA PHE A 156 7.72 23.36 -0.40
C PHE A 156 7.27 23.56 -1.84
N ASP A 157 7.82 22.75 -2.75
CA ASP A 157 7.47 22.78 -4.16
C ASP A 157 7.56 21.37 -4.76
N PHE A 158 6.47 20.61 -4.64
CA PHE A 158 6.35 19.29 -5.27
C PHE A 158 6.44 19.34 -6.80
N ARG A 159 6.38 20.51 -7.45
CA ARG A 159 6.56 20.59 -8.90
C ARG A 159 8.02 20.54 -9.32
N LYS A 160 8.94 20.87 -8.42
CA LYS A 160 10.39 20.94 -8.69
C LYS A 160 11.23 20.06 -7.79
N ASN A 161 10.72 19.68 -6.62
CA ASN A 161 11.45 18.95 -5.60
C ASN A 161 10.97 17.50 -5.51
N ILE A 162 11.88 16.57 -5.80
CA ILE A 162 11.62 15.13 -5.75
C ILE A 162 11.20 14.64 -4.35
N VAL A 163 11.77 15.21 -3.30
CA VAL A 163 11.46 14.83 -1.92
C VAL A 163 10.02 15.24 -1.57
N ASP A 164 9.58 16.39 -2.08
CA ASP A 164 8.21 16.89 -1.86
C ASP A 164 7.21 16.06 -2.66
N GLN A 165 7.56 15.62 -3.87
CA GLN A 165 6.76 14.67 -4.65
C GLN A 165 6.56 13.34 -3.90
N ILE A 166 7.62 12.79 -3.29
CA ILE A 166 7.51 11.57 -2.48
C ILE A 166 6.52 11.78 -1.33
N GLN A 167 6.56 12.93 -0.64
CA GLN A 167 5.63 13.20 0.44
C GLN A 167 4.18 13.34 -0.04
N VAL A 168 3.96 13.99 -1.19
CA VAL A 168 2.62 14.08 -1.78
C VAL A 168 2.12 12.71 -2.23
N ALA A 169 2.95 11.89 -2.90
CA ALA A 169 2.60 10.52 -3.30
C ALA A 169 2.24 9.64 -2.09
N LYS A 170 2.96 9.81 -0.97
CA LYS A 170 2.64 9.17 0.30
C LYS A 170 1.25 9.58 0.83
N MET A 171 0.88 10.85 0.69
CA MET A 171 -0.48 11.29 1.04
C MET A 171 -1.54 10.73 0.09
N CYS A 172 -1.21 10.60 -1.21
CA CYS A 172 -2.11 10.01 -2.19
C CYS A 172 -2.47 8.56 -1.84
N ILE A 173 -1.48 7.69 -1.56
CA ILE A 173 -1.79 6.29 -1.21
C ILE A 173 -2.58 6.20 0.11
N LYS A 174 -2.23 6.98 1.14
CA LYS A 174 -2.99 7.00 2.40
C LYS A 174 -4.44 7.47 2.22
N ALA A 175 -4.68 8.46 1.37
CA ALA A 175 -6.03 8.92 1.05
C ALA A 175 -6.80 7.91 0.18
N ALA A 176 -6.10 7.25 -0.75
CA ALA A 176 -6.67 6.23 -1.62
C ALA A 176 -7.06 4.96 -0.85
N ASP A 177 -6.31 4.60 0.18
CA ASP A 177 -6.60 3.45 1.05
C ASP A 177 -7.96 3.63 1.77
N LEU A 178 -8.21 4.84 2.28
CA LEU A 178 -9.47 5.21 2.94
C LEU A 178 -10.58 5.67 1.98
N SER A 179 -10.39 5.50 0.68
CA SER A 179 -11.18 6.20 -0.34
C SER A 179 -12.61 5.68 -0.53
N HIS A 180 -12.95 4.51 0.00
CA HIS A 180 -14.33 4.01 -0.02
C HIS A 180 -15.28 4.95 0.76
N SER A 181 -14.77 5.89 1.56
CA SER A 181 -15.53 6.97 2.20
C SER A 181 -15.89 8.15 1.28
N PHE A 182 -15.28 8.25 0.10
CA PHE A 182 -15.50 9.35 -0.86
C PHE A 182 -16.27 8.92 -2.12
N VAL A 183 -16.69 7.65 -2.20
CA VAL A 183 -17.52 7.15 -3.30
C VAL A 183 -19.01 7.29 -2.97
N LYS A 184 -19.89 6.94 -3.91
CA LYS A 184 -21.34 6.94 -3.69
C LYS A 184 -21.71 6.06 -2.49
N TRP A 185 -22.79 6.44 -1.81
CA TRP A 185 -23.24 5.79 -0.58
C TRP A 185 -23.40 4.27 -0.72
N GLU A 186 -23.98 3.80 -1.81
CA GLU A 186 -24.17 2.36 -2.05
C GLU A 186 -22.85 1.57 -2.04
N HIS A 187 -21.78 2.13 -2.63
CA HIS A 187 -20.46 1.53 -2.62
C HIS A 187 -19.79 1.67 -1.26
N HIS A 188 -19.89 2.84 -0.64
CA HIS A 188 -19.37 3.06 0.71
C HIS A 188 -19.94 2.04 1.70
N TYR A 189 -21.27 1.87 1.68
CA TYR A 189 -21.98 0.91 2.52
C TYR A 189 -21.49 -0.52 2.30
N GLU A 190 -21.33 -0.96 1.05
CA GLU A 190 -20.83 -2.30 0.75
C GLU A 190 -19.41 -2.53 1.30
N TRP A 191 -18.51 -1.58 1.10
CA TRP A 191 -17.14 -1.64 1.65
C TRP A 191 -17.12 -1.61 3.18
N SER A 192 -17.99 -0.82 3.79
CA SER A 192 -18.16 -0.77 5.26
C SER A 192 -18.65 -2.12 5.80
N VAL A 193 -19.60 -2.78 5.14
CA VAL A 193 -20.04 -4.14 5.52
C VAL A 193 -18.91 -5.15 5.37
N ARG A 194 -18.10 -5.05 4.30
CA ARG A 194 -16.95 -5.94 4.06
C ARG A 194 -15.89 -5.81 5.16
N VAL A 195 -15.52 -4.59 5.57
CA VAL A 195 -14.53 -4.40 6.65
C VAL A 195 -15.10 -4.84 8.00
N SER A 196 -16.36 -4.53 8.29
CA SER A 196 -17.01 -5.00 9.52
C SER A 196 -17.03 -6.53 9.60
N ARG A 197 -17.27 -7.23 8.49
CA ARG A 197 -17.22 -8.68 8.45
C ARG A 197 -15.84 -9.22 8.85
N GLU A 198 -14.75 -8.66 8.31
CA GLU A 198 -13.41 -9.11 8.71
C GLU A 198 -13.13 -8.84 10.19
N PHE A 199 -13.59 -7.71 10.72
CA PHE A 199 -13.45 -7.43 12.15
C PHE A 199 -14.24 -8.40 13.03
N TYR A 200 -15.47 -8.78 12.63
CA TYR A 200 -16.22 -9.81 13.35
C TYR A 200 -15.56 -11.18 13.25
N ASP A 201 -15.11 -11.57 12.06
CA ASP A 201 -14.40 -12.84 11.85
C ASP A 201 -13.10 -12.89 12.71
N GLN A 202 -12.37 -11.78 12.83
CA GLN A 202 -11.22 -11.67 13.76
C GLN A 202 -11.66 -11.78 15.22
N GLY A 203 -12.70 -11.07 15.64
CA GLY A 203 -13.21 -11.07 17.01
C GLY A 203 -13.67 -12.46 17.47
N ASP A 204 -14.28 -13.25 16.58
CA ASP A 204 -14.63 -14.64 16.85
C ASP A 204 -13.38 -15.50 17.12
N ILE A 205 -12.28 -15.27 16.38
CA ILE A 205 -11.00 -15.96 16.60
C ILE A 205 -10.38 -15.52 17.93
N GLU A 206 -10.38 -14.21 18.22
CA GLU A 206 -9.87 -13.64 19.47
C GLU A 206 -10.61 -14.20 20.69
N SER A 207 -11.94 -14.29 20.61
CA SER A 207 -12.76 -14.87 21.67
C SER A 207 -12.40 -16.34 21.97
N VAL A 208 -12.19 -17.15 20.93
CA VAL A 208 -11.76 -18.56 21.09
C VAL A 208 -10.36 -18.67 21.72
N LEU A 209 -9.47 -17.71 21.41
CA LEU A 209 -8.11 -17.66 21.95
C LEU A 209 -8.02 -16.99 23.34
N GLY A 210 -9.12 -16.42 23.84
CA GLY A 210 -9.17 -15.72 25.12
C GLY A 210 -8.59 -14.30 25.10
N PHE A 211 -8.59 -13.64 23.93
CA PHE A 211 -8.28 -12.22 23.79
C PHE A 211 -9.57 -11.37 23.84
N GLU A 212 -9.45 -10.14 24.35
CA GLU A 212 -10.50 -9.11 24.35
C GLU A 212 -10.24 -8.05 23.29
#